data_AF-N1JAZ5-F1
#
_entry.id   AF-N1JAZ5-F1
#
_cell.length_a   1.000
_cell.length_b   1.000
_cell.length_c   1.000
_cell.angle_alpha   90.00
_cell.angle_beta   90.00
_cell.angle_gamma   90.00
#
_symmetry.space_group_name_H-M   'P 1'
#
loop_
_entity.id
_entity.type
_entity.pdbx_description
1 polymer ?
#
loop_
_entity_poly.entity_id
_entity_poly.type
_entity_poly.pdbx_seq_one_letter_code
_entity_poly.pdbx_strand_id
1 'polypeptide(L)'
;MATAFLLFSAILGLYLRCASATNGLPDLYIPSTNGYLCDTLLFNIKFLEEEARRAYKDFTHQSIQRAFPALFEDLYLFNKHNEILLAWPVHFPWTTYKYEPTADFRLIIDSDGKIIGLVSVIYPKKDSKQKEFRKCKPLHSSSDGGDDTSRQHVKQLEEIFPFVGYLCNGAYLNLRSFLYTVSLIEKLQLIPSSTHPHRNKITFYNGNKFSGENLLGFPLRNLDSKNSPNGAHPPLTVFLNPKFYFILVKGVVSKGLYEKDDGDICQTLWDLSPLSEITPDVSSPIHRKAALVNNDGTYICANEELNISTILLQVPHSLYRAQNTVKISEKTFPILQSNKLWLWPIRFPESFPKSEYSPSNLISDSNIKILGSRYLFAIGCDLEFQVVGLFYTKNDSKKNPIFKQCQGT
;
A
#
# COMPACT_ATOMS: atom_id res chain seq x y z
N MET A 1 11.33 -58.55 8.49
CA MET A 1 12.20 -57.36 8.75
C MET A 1 11.84 -56.17 7.88
N ALA A 2 11.56 -56.33 6.58
CA ALA A 2 11.20 -55.22 5.68
C ALA A 2 9.91 -54.44 6.07
N THR A 3 8.91 -55.12 6.64
CA THR A 3 7.63 -54.52 7.05
C THR A 3 7.75 -53.59 8.27
N ALA A 4 8.64 -53.90 9.21
CA ALA A 4 8.88 -53.06 10.38
C ALA A 4 9.59 -51.74 10.01
N PHE A 5 10.48 -51.77 9.01
CA PHE A 5 11.23 -50.60 8.55
C PHE A 5 10.33 -49.60 7.80
N LEU A 6 9.38 -50.11 7.01
CA LEU A 6 8.37 -49.29 6.33
C LEU A 6 7.41 -48.62 7.33
N LEU A 7 7.02 -49.33 8.38
CA LEU A 7 6.15 -48.78 9.43
C LEU A 7 6.86 -47.68 10.22
N PHE A 8 8.14 -47.88 10.57
CA PHE A 8 8.95 -46.87 11.24
C PHE A 8 9.14 -45.61 10.38
N SER A 9 9.38 -45.78 9.08
CA SER A 9 9.53 -44.66 8.13
C SER A 9 8.24 -43.86 7.96
N ALA A 10 7.08 -44.53 7.94
CA ALA A 10 5.78 -43.87 7.87
C ALA A 10 5.46 -43.10 9.15
N ILE A 11 5.75 -43.67 10.33
CA ILE A 11 5.55 -43.01 11.63
C ILE A 11 6.50 -41.82 11.78
N LEU A 12 7.77 -41.96 11.41
CA LEU A 12 8.73 -40.86 11.44
C LEU A 12 8.35 -39.75 10.45
N GLY A 13 7.86 -40.09 9.27
CA GLY A 13 7.30 -39.14 8.30
C GLY A 13 6.06 -38.42 8.81
N LEU A 14 5.17 -39.12 9.52
CA LEU A 14 4.02 -38.50 10.18
C LEU A 14 4.45 -37.58 11.33
N TYR A 15 5.42 -38.02 12.14
CA TYR A 15 5.94 -37.25 13.26
C TYR A 15 6.65 -35.97 12.79
N LEU A 16 7.46 -36.04 11.73
CA LEU A 16 8.08 -34.87 11.09
C LEU A 16 7.03 -33.90 10.51
N ARG A 17 5.93 -34.42 9.93
CA ARG A 17 4.82 -33.58 9.47
C ARG A 17 4.05 -32.93 10.62
N CYS A 18 3.81 -33.66 11.71
CA CYS A 18 3.15 -33.12 12.90
C CYS A 18 4.04 -32.12 13.65
N ALA A 19 5.34 -32.39 13.79
CA ALA A 19 6.30 -31.49 14.42
C ALA A 19 6.49 -30.19 13.62
N SER A 20 6.38 -30.26 12.29
CA SER A 20 6.36 -29.07 11.42
C SER A 20 5.05 -28.27 11.54
N ALA A 21 3.93 -28.94 11.85
CA ALA A 21 2.64 -28.28 12.09
C ALA A 21 2.54 -27.62 13.48
N THR A 22 3.30 -28.09 14.48
CA THR A 22 3.27 -27.55 15.86
C THR A 22 4.22 -26.39 16.13
N ASN A 23 5.07 -26.01 15.16
CA ASN A 23 5.85 -24.76 15.23
C ASN A 23 5.09 -23.57 14.64
N GLY A 24 3.77 -23.69 14.43
CA GLY A 24 2.92 -22.53 14.21
C GLY A 24 3.09 -21.58 15.39
N LEU A 25 3.55 -20.35 15.11
CA LEU A 25 3.37 -19.23 16.03
C LEU A 25 1.96 -19.35 16.65
N PRO A 26 1.79 -19.13 17.97
CA PRO A 26 0.46 -19.11 18.58
C PRO A 26 -0.41 -18.22 17.71
N ASP A 27 -1.60 -18.70 17.30
CA ASP A 27 -2.54 -18.07 16.35
C ASP A 27 -2.49 -16.55 16.47
N LEU A 28 -1.55 -15.94 15.73
CA LEU A 28 -1.19 -14.56 15.96
C LEU A 28 -2.28 -13.80 15.24
N TYR A 29 -3.20 -13.23 16.01
CA TYR A 29 -4.25 -12.40 15.44
C TYR A 29 -3.59 -11.22 14.73
N ILE A 30 -3.54 -11.28 13.41
CA ILE A 30 -3.06 -10.18 12.58
C ILE A 30 -4.25 -9.25 12.35
N PRO A 31 -4.25 -8.04 12.93
CA PRO A 31 -5.34 -7.12 12.74
C PRO A 31 -5.40 -6.64 11.28
N SER A 32 -6.60 -6.29 10.83
CA SER A 32 -6.79 -5.68 9.50
C SER A 32 -6.14 -4.30 9.43
N THR A 33 -5.60 -3.96 8.26
CA THR A 33 -5.05 -2.62 8.00
C THR A 33 -6.17 -1.59 7.88
N ASN A 34 -6.04 -0.47 8.59
CA ASN A 34 -6.93 0.67 8.51
C ASN A 34 -6.40 1.77 7.58
N GLY A 35 -5.16 1.63 7.09
CA GLY A 35 -4.55 2.60 6.20
C GLY A 35 -3.06 2.39 6.02
N TYR A 36 -2.42 3.33 5.33
CA TYR A 36 -0.98 3.32 5.08
C TYR A 36 -0.36 4.67 5.42
N LEU A 37 0.80 4.66 6.05
CA LEU A 37 1.62 5.83 6.33
C LEU A 37 2.80 5.89 5.36
N CYS A 38 2.78 6.88 4.46
CA CYS A 38 3.87 7.20 3.56
C CYS A 38 4.55 8.49 4.06
N ASP A 39 5.79 8.39 4.52
CA ASP A 39 6.52 9.50 5.15
C ASP A 39 5.74 10.14 6.32
N THR A 40 5.03 11.25 6.09
CA THR A 40 4.17 11.92 7.09
C THR A 40 2.69 11.90 6.73
N LEU A 41 2.31 11.27 5.61
CA LEU A 41 0.97 11.27 5.05
C LEU A 41 0.26 9.95 5.33
N LEU A 42 -0.91 10.02 5.93
CA LEU A 42 -1.76 8.87 6.23
C LEU A 42 -2.88 8.77 5.19
N PHE A 43 -2.97 7.60 4.55
CA PHE A 43 -4.03 7.24 3.61
C PHE A 43 -5.00 6.26 4.28
N ASN A 44 -6.27 6.65 4.42
CA ASN A 44 -7.31 5.80 5.00
C ASN A 44 -7.69 4.65 4.05
N ILE A 45 -7.91 3.45 4.59
CA ILE A 45 -8.25 2.27 3.80
C ILE A 45 -9.52 2.45 2.95
N LYS A 46 -10.56 3.13 3.46
CA LYS A 46 -11.81 3.36 2.70
C LYS A 46 -11.58 4.16 1.43
N PHE A 47 -10.72 5.18 1.51
CA PHE A 47 -10.31 5.96 0.35
C PHE A 47 -9.55 5.09 -0.66
N LEU A 48 -8.63 4.25 -0.17
CA LEU A 48 -7.85 3.34 -1.03
C LEU A 48 -8.72 2.24 -1.66
N GLU A 49 -9.78 1.78 -0.99
CA GLU A 49 -10.76 0.84 -1.56
C GLU A 49 -11.52 1.48 -2.73
N GLU A 50 -11.87 2.76 -2.64
CA GLU A 50 -12.48 3.51 -3.73
C GLU A 50 -11.51 3.72 -4.91
N GLU A 51 -10.23 3.99 -4.64
CA GLU A 51 -9.18 4.03 -5.66
C GLU A 51 -8.98 2.65 -6.31
N ALA A 52 -8.90 1.58 -5.51
CA ALA A 52 -8.74 0.21 -5.99
C ALA A 52 -9.88 -0.19 -6.92
N ARG A 53 -11.12 0.13 -6.55
CA ARG A 53 -12.30 -0.13 -7.38
C ARG A 53 -12.25 0.65 -8.70
N ARG A 54 -11.76 1.90 -8.69
CA ARG A 54 -11.57 2.70 -9.91
C ARG A 54 -10.48 2.11 -10.79
N ALA A 55 -9.33 1.80 -10.22
CA ALA A 55 -8.21 1.16 -10.91
C ALA A 55 -8.62 -0.17 -11.53
N TYR A 56 -9.30 -1.04 -10.78
CA TYR A 56 -9.76 -2.34 -11.27
C TYR A 56 -10.82 -2.21 -12.37
N LYS A 57 -11.73 -1.24 -12.25
CA LYS A 57 -12.67 -0.91 -13.32
C LYS A 57 -11.93 -0.47 -14.58
N ASP A 58 -10.94 0.41 -14.46
CA ASP A 58 -10.15 0.88 -15.62
C ASP A 58 -9.22 -0.20 -16.19
N PHE A 59 -8.76 -1.15 -15.36
CA PHE A 59 -8.02 -2.33 -15.80
C PHE A 59 -8.86 -3.22 -16.72
N THR A 60 -10.07 -3.53 -16.26
CA THR A 60 -10.97 -4.50 -16.89
C THR A 60 -11.85 -3.90 -17.97
N HIS A 61 -12.04 -2.59 -18.04
CA HIS A 61 -12.89 -1.97 -19.05
C HIS A 61 -12.22 -1.95 -20.44
N GLN A 62 -13.00 -2.28 -21.49
CA GLN A 62 -12.48 -2.40 -22.86
C GLN A 62 -12.16 -1.07 -23.56
N SER A 63 -12.50 0.08 -22.95
CA SER A 63 -12.24 1.39 -23.56
C SER A 63 -10.74 1.72 -23.59
N ILE A 64 -10.42 2.93 -24.05
CA ILE A 64 -9.07 3.49 -24.08
C ILE A 64 -8.27 3.07 -22.85
N GLN A 65 -7.22 2.28 -23.08
CA GLN A 65 -6.25 2.01 -22.04
C GLN A 65 -5.34 3.22 -21.95
N ARG A 66 -5.42 3.89 -20.81
CA ARG A 66 -4.46 4.92 -20.43
C ARG A 66 -3.19 4.27 -19.91
N ALA A 67 -2.22 5.08 -19.54
CA ALA A 67 -0.99 4.62 -18.90
C ALA A 67 -1.23 3.83 -17.61
N PHE A 68 -2.40 4.03 -16.98
CA PHE A 68 -2.78 3.34 -15.75
C PHE A 68 -4.11 2.59 -15.89
N PRO A 69 -4.32 1.53 -15.08
CA PRO A 69 -3.32 0.93 -14.20
C PRO A 69 -2.17 0.29 -14.99
N ALA A 70 -0.96 0.43 -14.46
CA ALA A 70 0.28 -0.04 -15.08
C ALA A 70 0.72 -1.34 -14.42
N LEU A 71 1.49 -2.19 -15.11
CA LEU A 71 2.10 -3.35 -14.47
C LEU A 71 3.13 -2.89 -13.43
N PHE A 72 3.06 -3.45 -12.22
CA PHE A 72 4.04 -3.21 -11.16
C PHE A 72 5.07 -4.34 -11.16
N GLU A 73 6.31 -4.01 -11.54
CA GLU A 73 7.36 -5.01 -11.78
C GLU A 73 8.12 -5.43 -10.51
N ASP A 74 8.06 -4.63 -9.43
CA ASP A 74 8.80 -4.89 -8.20
C ASP A 74 8.06 -5.87 -7.29
N LEU A 75 7.82 -7.09 -7.80
CA LEU A 75 7.06 -8.13 -7.11
C LEU A 75 7.71 -8.58 -5.79
N TYR A 76 9.04 -8.49 -5.72
CA TYR A 76 9.81 -8.78 -4.52
C TYR A 76 9.45 -7.86 -3.37
N LEU A 77 9.12 -6.61 -3.68
CA LEU A 77 8.66 -5.65 -2.68
C LEU A 77 7.54 -6.30 -1.87
N PHE A 78 6.51 -6.89 -2.49
CA PHE A 78 5.38 -7.48 -1.76
C PHE A 78 5.48 -9.00 -1.51
N ASN A 79 6.61 -9.64 -1.79
CA ASN A 79 6.74 -11.11 -1.72
C ASN A 79 5.70 -11.83 -2.61
N LYS A 80 5.40 -11.26 -3.79
CA LYS A 80 4.36 -11.72 -4.73
C LYS A 80 4.94 -12.19 -6.07
N HIS A 81 5.84 -13.17 -6.02
CA HIS A 81 6.69 -13.58 -7.14
C HIS A 81 5.98 -13.99 -8.45
N ASN A 82 4.72 -14.43 -8.40
CA ASN A 82 3.98 -14.96 -9.55
C ASN A 82 2.60 -14.31 -9.73
N GLU A 83 2.38 -13.12 -9.18
CA GLU A 83 1.10 -12.41 -9.27
C GLU A 83 1.22 -11.20 -10.21
N ILE A 84 0.13 -10.88 -10.90
CA ILE A 84 0.03 -9.61 -11.62
C ILE A 84 -0.33 -8.55 -10.61
N LEU A 85 0.64 -7.69 -10.32
CA LEU A 85 0.43 -6.49 -9.54
C LEU A 85 0.25 -5.29 -10.48
N LEU A 86 -0.69 -4.43 -10.13
CA LEU A 86 -1.05 -3.24 -10.88
C LEU A 86 -0.81 -2.00 -10.03
N ALA A 87 -0.09 -1.04 -10.57
CA ALA A 87 0.13 0.27 -9.97
C ALA A 87 -0.93 1.26 -10.46
N TRP A 88 -1.50 2.01 -9.51
CA TRP A 88 -2.47 3.07 -9.75
C TRP A 88 -2.04 4.37 -9.05
N PRO A 89 -2.00 5.52 -9.74
CA PRO A 89 -1.61 6.78 -9.13
C PRO A 89 -2.68 7.25 -8.15
N VAL A 90 -2.26 7.56 -6.93
CA VAL A 90 -3.16 8.09 -5.91
C VAL A 90 -2.77 9.51 -5.58
N HIS A 91 -3.72 10.41 -5.72
CA HIS A 91 -3.60 11.81 -5.32
C HIS A 91 -4.22 12.00 -3.95
N PHE A 92 -3.80 13.05 -3.24
CA PHE A 92 -4.41 13.38 -1.96
C PHE A 92 -5.88 13.79 -2.19
N PRO A 93 -6.84 13.36 -1.35
CA PRO A 93 -8.28 13.55 -1.60
C PRO A 93 -8.73 15.02 -1.74
N TRP A 94 -7.91 15.98 -1.29
CA TRP A 94 -8.18 17.42 -1.40
C TRP A 94 -7.56 18.09 -2.64
N THR A 95 -6.81 17.33 -3.45
CA THR A 95 -6.22 17.84 -4.69
C THR A 95 -7.14 17.50 -5.88
N THR A 96 -7.35 18.46 -6.76
CA THR A 96 -8.21 18.24 -7.94
C THR A 96 -7.53 17.26 -8.89
N TYR A 97 -8.29 16.24 -9.33
CA TYR A 97 -7.86 15.27 -10.34
C TYR A 97 -7.54 15.98 -11.65
N LYS A 98 -6.27 16.31 -11.86
CA LYS A 98 -5.71 16.26 -13.21
C LYS A 98 -5.01 14.90 -13.31
N TYR A 99 -5.39 14.13 -14.33
CA TYR A 99 -4.82 12.81 -14.60
C TYR A 99 -3.34 12.96 -14.96
N GLU A 100 -2.49 13.16 -13.96
CA GLU A 100 -1.05 13.30 -14.15
C GLU A 100 -0.33 12.04 -13.68
N PRO A 101 0.65 11.54 -14.47
CA PRO A 101 1.51 10.43 -14.08
C PRO A 101 2.50 10.80 -12.96
N THR A 102 2.45 12.03 -12.45
CA THR A 102 3.38 12.65 -11.50
C THR A 102 3.06 12.40 -10.03
N ALA A 103 1.96 11.70 -9.71
CA ALA A 103 1.62 11.42 -8.31
C ALA A 103 2.80 10.76 -7.57
N ASP A 104 3.11 11.20 -6.36
CA ASP A 104 4.24 10.67 -5.58
C ASP A 104 3.94 9.29 -4.97
N PHE A 105 2.71 8.79 -5.12
CA PHE A 105 2.24 7.54 -4.52
C PHE A 105 1.59 6.63 -5.57
N ARG A 106 1.78 5.32 -5.40
CA ARG A 106 1.11 4.28 -6.18
C ARG A 106 0.40 3.32 -5.24
N LEU A 107 -0.91 3.19 -5.43
CA LEU A 107 -1.68 2.08 -4.88
C LEU A 107 -1.37 0.85 -5.71
N ILE A 108 -0.99 -0.23 -5.03
CA ILE A 108 -0.69 -1.52 -5.62
C ILE A 108 -1.88 -2.43 -5.35
N ILE A 109 -2.52 -2.88 -6.42
CA ILE A 109 -3.60 -3.87 -6.37
C ILE A 109 -3.18 -5.14 -7.10
N ASP A 110 -3.76 -6.26 -6.71
CA ASP A 110 -3.66 -7.48 -7.52
C ASP A 110 -4.62 -7.43 -8.71
N SER A 111 -4.54 -8.47 -9.53
CA SER A 111 -5.43 -8.67 -10.67
C SER A 111 -6.91 -8.90 -10.31
N ASP A 112 -7.27 -9.14 -9.04
CA ASP A 112 -8.65 -9.22 -8.52
C ASP A 112 -9.14 -7.87 -7.97
N GLY A 113 -8.28 -6.84 -7.99
CA GLY A 113 -8.59 -5.52 -7.46
C GLY A 113 -8.44 -5.41 -5.94
N LYS A 114 -7.82 -6.41 -5.28
CA LYS A 114 -7.53 -6.34 -3.84
C LYS A 114 -6.30 -5.47 -3.60
N ILE A 115 -6.34 -4.71 -2.51
CA ILE A 115 -5.21 -3.86 -2.10
C ILE A 115 -4.08 -4.74 -1.57
N ILE A 116 -2.92 -4.63 -2.20
CA ILE A 116 -1.68 -5.28 -1.77
C ILE A 116 -0.84 -4.31 -0.94
N GLY A 117 -0.83 -3.03 -1.31
CA GLY A 117 -0.17 -2.01 -0.51
C GLY A 117 -0.13 -0.65 -1.17
N LEU A 118 0.57 0.27 -0.52
CA LEU A 118 0.83 1.61 -1.03
C LEU A 118 2.34 1.83 -1.05
N VAL A 119 2.86 2.46 -2.11
CA VAL A 119 4.28 2.80 -2.23
C VAL A 119 4.45 4.28 -2.54
N SER A 120 5.53 4.87 -2.04
CA SER A 120 6.02 6.16 -2.53
C SER A 120 7.02 5.94 -3.66
N VAL A 121 6.97 6.83 -4.65
CA VAL A 121 7.89 6.83 -5.79
C VAL A 121 9.13 7.63 -5.41
N ILE A 122 10.30 7.00 -5.42
CA ILE A 122 11.58 7.67 -5.25
C ILE A 122 12.11 7.98 -6.64
N TYR A 123 12.12 9.27 -6.98
CA TYR A 123 12.68 9.73 -8.23
C TYR A 123 14.22 9.77 -8.12
N PRO A 124 14.94 9.00 -8.96
CA PRO A 124 16.39 9.00 -8.92
C PRO A 124 16.98 10.37 -9.26
N LYS A 125 18.10 10.72 -8.62
CA LYS A 125 18.92 11.87 -9.02
C LYS A 125 19.66 11.52 -10.33
N LYS A 126 19.42 12.33 -11.37
CA LYS A 126 20.10 12.51 -12.68
C LYS A 126 20.65 11.30 -13.48
N ASP A 127 21.05 10.19 -12.87
CA ASP A 127 21.80 9.12 -13.55
C ASP A 127 21.16 7.72 -13.49
N SER A 128 20.12 7.50 -12.65
CA SER A 128 19.38 6.23 -12.67
C SER A 128 18.13 6.32 -13.56
N LYS A 129 18.02 5.36 -14.48
CA LYS A 129 16.87 5.20 -15.39
C LYS A 129 15.69 4.46 -14.75
N GLN A 130 15.84 3.99 -13.51
CA GLN A 130 14.91 3.06 -12.88
C GLN A 130 14.23 3.70 -11.68
N LYS A 131 12.90 3.58 -11.62
CA LYS A 131 12.11 3.98 -10.44
C LYS A 131 12.47 3.08 -9.28
N GLU A 132 12.69 3.70 -8.13
CA GLU A 132 12.74 3.01 -6.86
C GLU A 132 11.40 3.26 -6.15
N PHE A 133 10.88 2.23 -5.50
CA PHE A 133 9.64 2.31 -4.75
C PHE A 133 9.93 2.01 -3.29
N ARG A 134 9.37 2.80 -2.40
CA ARG A 134 9.41 2.54 -0.97
C ARG A 134 8.02 2.17 -0.48
N LYS A 135 7.91 1.05 0.23
CA LYS A 135 6.64 0.69 0.88
C LYS A 135 6.23 1.74 1.91
N CYS A 136 4.95 2.05 1.89
CA CYS A 136 4.31 2.73 3.00
C CYS A 136 3.98 1.72 4.09
N LYS A 137 4.02 2.18 5.34
CA LYS A 137 3.78 1.35 6.53
C LYS A 137 2.29 1.03 6.65
N PRO A 138 1.86 -0.24 6.65
CA PRO A 138 0.48 -0.59 6.95
C PRO A 138 0.20 -0.24 8.42
N LEU A 139 -0.95 0.40 8.66
CA LEU A 139 -1.33 0.86 9.99
C LEU A 139 -2.58 0.14 10.48
N HIS A 140 -2.58 -0.22 11.77
CA HIS A 140 -3.81 -0.52 12.49
C HIS A 140 -4.19 0.65 13.38
N SER A 141 -5.48 0.93 13.47
CA SER A 141 -6.06 1.94 14.35
C SER A 141 -7.08 1.29 15.27
N SER A 142 -7.00 1.61 16.55
CA SER A 142 -7.98 1.20 17.55
C SER A 142 -8.41 2.44 18.32
N SER A 143 -9.71 2.56 18.53
CA SER A 143 -10.27 3.45 19.54
C SER A 143 -10.22 2.72 20.87
N ASP A 144 -9.67 3.34 21.91
CA ASP A 144 -9.74 2.81 23.27
C ASP A 144 -11.22 2.63 23.66
N GLY A 145 -11.73 1.41 23.49
CA GLY A 145 -13.04 1.01 23.96
C GLY A 145 -13.00 0.94 25.49
N GLY A 146 -14.03 1.48 26.14
CA GLY A 146 -14.16 1.42 27.61
C GLY A 146 -14.32 0.00 28.18
N ASP A 147 -14.54 -1.00 27.31
CA ASP A 147 -14.70 -2.41 27.68
C ASP A 147 -13.35 -3.15 27.80
N ASP A 148 -13.29 -4.12 28.71
CA ASP A 148 -12.06 -4.82 29.11
C ASP A 148 -11.47 -5.66 27.96
N THR A 149 -12.31 -6.13 27.04
CA THR A 149 -11.89 -6.84 25.81
C THR A 149 -11.04 -5.96 24.90
N SER A 150 -11.43 -4.69 24.71
CA SER A 150 -10.71 -3.72 23.88
C SER A 150 -9.37 -3.35 24.51
N ARG A 151 -9.33 -3.23 25.84
CA ARG A 151 -8.08 -2.99 26.58
C ARG A 151 -7.10 -4.14 26.48
N GLN A 152 -7.58 -5.38 26.56
CA GLN A 152 -6.73 -6.55 26.39
C GLN A 152 -6.16 -6.60 24.97
N HIS A 153 -6.96 -6.27 23.96
CA HIS A 153 -6.51 -6.19 22.57
C HIS A 153 -5.43 -5.12 22.37
N VAL A 154 -5.64 -3.92 22.92
CA VAL A 154 -4.64 -2.83 22.87
C VAL A 154 -3.32 -3.26 23.50
N LYS A 155 -3.33 -3.92 24.66
CA LYS A 155 -2.10 -4.43 25.30
C LYS A 155 -1.36 -5.42 24.42
N GLN A 156 -2.07 -6.35 23.77
CA GLN A 156 -1.45 -7.30 22.83
C GLN A 156 -0.83 -6.56 21.63
N LEU A 157 -1.49 -5.53 21.12
CA LEU A 157 -0.95 -4.72 20.03
C LEU A 157 0.32 -3.97 20.46
N GLU A 158 0.34 -3.40 21.67
CA GLU A 158 1.52 -2.71 22.22
C GLU A 158 2.73 -3.64 22.42
N GLU A 159 2.50 -4.91 22.73
CA GLU A 159 3.57 -5.91 22.89
C GLU A 159 4.19 -6.34 21.55
N ILE A 160 3.40 -6.34 20.47
CA ILE A 160 3.80 -6.90 19.17
C ILE A 160 4.18 -5.81 18.18
N PHE A 161 3.46 -4.70 18.16
CA PHE A 161 3.54 -3.68 17.12
C PHE A 161 4.07 -2.34 17.64
N PRO A 162 5.01 -1.71 16.93
CA PRO A 162 5.46 -0.37 17.26
C PRO A 162 4.31 0.64 17.22
N PHE A 163 4.10 1.35 18.34
CA PHE A 163 3.24 2.52 18.38
C PHE A 163 3.83 3.65 17.52
N VAL A 164 3.02 4.26 16.64
CA VAL A 164 3.49 5.31 15.71
C VAL A 164 2.86 6.68 15.89
N GLY A 165 1.80 6.79 16.71
CA GLY A 165 1.14 8.06 16.98
C GLY A 165 -0.37 7.95 17.04
N TYR A 166 -1.04 9.10 16.90
CA TYR A 166 -2.48 9.22 17.04
C TYR A 166 -3.14 9.76 15.76
N LEU A 167 -4.37 9.33 15.49
CA LEU A 167 -5.25 9.89 14.46
C LEU A 167 -6.43 10.62 15.12
N CYS A 168 -6.51 11.93 14.88
CA CYS A 168 -7.51 12.81 15.50
C CYS A 168 -8.27 13.57 14.41
N ASN A 169 -9.57 13.31 14.22
CA ASN A 169 -10.39 14.02 13.21
C ASN A 169 -9.72 14.07 11.81
N GLY A 170 -9.05 12.99 11.40
CA GLY A 170 -8.31 12.89 10.14
C GLY A 170 -6.89 13.49 10.14
N ALA A 171 -6.46 14.14 11.23
CA ALA A 171 -5.10 14.65 11.40
C ALA A 171 -4.21 13.64 12.12
N TYR A 172 -3.05 13.33 11.54
CA TYR A 172 -2.04 12.46 12.12
C TYR A 172 -1.09 13.25 13.03
N LEU A 173 -0.96 12.80 14.28
CA LEU A 173 0.06 13.23 15.23
C LEU A 173 1.11 12.13 15.35
N ASN A 174 2.32 12.40 14.85
CA ASN A 174 3.39 11.41 14.91
C ASN A 174 3.94 11.21 16.33
N LEU A 175 4.46 10.01 16.59
CA LEU A 175 5.10 9.60 17.86
C LEU A 175 6.11 10.63 18.35
N ARG A 176 6.95 11.16 17.45
CA ARG A 176 8.00 12.12 17.80
C ARG A 176 7.42 13.40 18.44
N SER A 177 6.33 13.91 17.88
CA SER A 177 5.65 15.12 18.38
C SER A 177 4.97 14.86 19.72
N PHE A 178 4.41 13.65 19.90
CA PHE A 178 3.87 13.19 21.17
C PHE A 178 4.96 13.10 22.25
N LEU A 179 6.05 12.37 22.00
CA LEU A 179 7.15 12.19 22.96
C LEU A 179 7.82 13.52 23.34
N TYR A 180 8.01 14.42 22.37
CA TYR A 180 8.51 15.77 22.64
C TYR A 180 7.63 16.49 23.66
N THR A 181 6.31 16.41 23.48
CA THR A 181 5.35 17.06 24.37
C THR A 181 5.34 16.44 25.76
N VAL A 182 5.37 15.11 25.86
CA VAL A 182 5.49 14.41 27.16
C VAL A 182 6.76 14.86 27.88
N SER A 183 7.91 14.86 27.21
CA SER A 183 9.18 15.29 27.79
C SER A 183 9.19 16.76 28.24
N LEU A 184 8.44 17.64 27.54
CA LEU A 184 8.28 19.02 27.93
C LEU A 184 7.47 19.13 29.23
N ILE A 185 6.42 18.33 29.37
CA ILE A 185 5.58 18.33 30.58
C ILE A 185 6.35 17.78 31.78
N GLU A 186 7.13 16.71 31.60
CA GLU A 186 8.01 16.17 32.65
C GLU A 186 8.96 17.24 33.18
N LYS A 187 9.61 17.99 32.29
CA LYS A 187 10.48 19.11 32.67
C LYS A 187 9.72 20.21 33.41
N LEU A 188 8.49 20.52 33.01
CA LEU A 188 7.67 21.53 33.69
C LEU A 188 7.24 21.11 35.10
N GLN A 189 7.09 19.81 35.39
CA GLN A 189 6.78 19.31 36.74
C GLN A 189 7.98 19.37 37.68
N LEU A 190 9.20 19.30 37.16
CA LEU A 190 10.44 19.32 37.94
C LEU A 190 10.94 20.74 38.31
N ILE A 191 10.32 21.80 37.77
CA ILE A 191 10.80 23.18 37.93
C ILE A 191 9.85 24.01 38.81
N PRO A 192 10.35 24.70 39.86
CA PRO A 192 9.54 25.56 40.71
C PRO A 192 8.90 26.73 39.96
N SER A 193 7.59 26.64 39.80
CA SER A 193 6.53 27.66 39.68
C SER A 193 6.71 28.99 38.91
N SER A 194 7.81 29.74 39.02
CA SER A 194 7.82 31.18 38.71
C SER A 194 8.48 31.61 37.40
N THR A 195 9.13 30.72 36.63
CA THR A 195 9.97 31.16 35.49
C THR A 195 9.64 30.55 34.12
N HIS A 196 8.69 29.61 34.00
CA HIS A 196 8.44 28.95 32.71
C HIS A 196 7.20 29.44 31.95
N PRO A 197 7.36 30.02 30.74
CA PRO A 197 6.26 30.62 29.96
C PRO A 197 5.23 29.60 29.45
N HIS A 198 5.50 28.30 29.57
CA HIS A 198 4.63 27.22 29.09
C HIS A 198 3.64 26.71 30.15
N ARG A 199 3.78 27.08 31.44
CA ARG A 199 2.88 26.59 32.50
C ARG A 199 1.44 27.07 32.33
N ASN A 200 1.25 28.26 31.77
CA ASN A 200 -0.07 28.85 31.48
C ASN A 200 -0.86 28.10 30.39
N LYS A 201 -0.25 27.10 29.75
CA LYS A 201 -0.90 26.24 28.74
C LYS A 201 -1.45 24.94 29.31
N ILE A 202 -1.19 24.65 30.59
CA ILE A 202 -1.75 23.48 31.28
C ILE A 202 -3.17 23.81 31.73
N THR A 203 -4.13 22.96 31.39
CA THR A 203 -5.54 23.13 31.75
C THR A 203 -6.02 21.93 32.56
N PHE A 204 -6.90 22.13 33.55
CA PHE A 204 -7.56 21.00 34.21
C PHE A 204 -8.55 20.33 33.26
N TYR A 205 -8.60 19.00 33.32
CA TYR A 205 -9.58 18.21 32.60
C TYR A 205 -10.85 18.04 33.42
N ASN A 206 -11.96 18.50 32.85
CA ASN A 206 -13.28 18.36 33.46
C ASN A 206 -14.20 17.44 32.63
N GLY A 207 -13.68 16.79 31.58
CA GLY A 207 -14.46 15.92 30.70
C GLY A 207 -14.69 14.53 31.29
N ASN A 208 -15.56 13.74 30.65
CA ASN A 208 -15.96 12.41 31.12
C ASN A 208 -15.29 11.25 30.36
N LYS A 209 -14.48 11.53 29.33
CA LYS A 209 -13.87 10.50 28.46
C LYS A 209 -12.74 9.69 29.11
N PHE A 210 -12.14 10.22 30.17
CA PHE A 210 -11.05 9.55 30.88
C PHE A 210 -11.33 9.56 32.37
N SER A 211 -11.06 8.44 33.03
CA SER A 211 -11.15 8.32 34.48
C SER A 211 -9.82 8.71 35.16
N GLY A 212 -9.92 9.52 36.20
CA GLY A 212 -8.78 9.91 37.04
C GLY A 212 -9.02 11.23 37.77
N GLU A 213 -8.43 11.36 38.95
CA GLU A 213 -8.41 12.63 39.69
C GLU A 213 -7.32 13.55 39.15
N ASN A 214 -7.59 14.87 39.16
CA ASN A 214 -6.63 15.93 38.80
C ASN A 214 -5.96 15.74 37.44
N LEU A 215 -6.70 15.23 36.45
CA LEU A 215 -6.18 15.07 35.11
C LEU A 215 -5.81 16.43 34.53
N LEU A 216 -4.55 16.56 34.12
CA LEU A 216 -4.03 17.78 33.51
C LEU A 216 -3.92 17.61 32.02
N GLY A 217 -4.38 18.60 31.29
CA GLY A 217 -4.33 18.71 29.86
C GLY A 217 -3.20 19.61 29.35
N PHE A 218 -2.56 19.20 28.26
CA PHE A 218 -1.56 20.00 27.58
C PHE A 218 -1.70 19.93 26.05
N PRO A 219 -1.62 21.06 25.32
CA PRO A 219 -1.79 21.10 23.87
C PRO A 219 -0.62 20.46 23.12
N LEU A 220 -0.90 19.46 22.29
CA LEU A 220 0.06 18.85 21.36
C LEU A 220 0.16 19.65 20.07
N ARG A 221 1.36 19.69 19.50
CA ARG A 221 1.65 20.28 18.20
C ARG A 221 2.58 19.37 17.42
N ASN A 222 2.38 19.27 16.11
CA ASN A 222 3.37 18.63 15.24
C ASN A 222 4.68 19.43 15.26
N LEU A 223 5.79 18.71 15.12
CA LEU A 223 7.11 19.29 14.97
C LEU A 223 7.41 19.54 13.50
N ASP A 224 8.04 20.67 13.19
CA ASP A 224 8.63 20.91 11.88
C ASP A 224 9.97 20.18 11.69
N SER A 225 10.60 20.37 10.53
CA SER A 225 11.90 19.79 10.20
C SER A 225 13.04 20.26 11.12
N LYS A 226 12.85 21.36 11.87
CA LYS A 226 13.80 21.91 12.85
C LYS A 226 13.44 21.50 14.28
N ASN A 227 12.52 20.55 14.46
CA ASN A 227 12.01 20.11 15.76
C ASN A 227 11.34 21.22 16.57
N SER A 228 10.83 22.25 15.87
CA SER A 228 10.11 23.34 16.51
C SER A 228 8.61 23.04 16.45
N PRO A 229 7.85 23.29 17.53
CA PRO A 229 6.40 23.13 17.51
C PRO A 229 5.78 24.17 16.56
N ASN A 230 5.40 23.73 15.36
CA ASN A 230 4.88 24.59 14.31
C ASN A 230 3.61 23.97 13.73
N GLY A 231 2.54 24.76 13.67
CA GLY A 231 1.25 24.31 13.13
C GLY A 231 0.04 24.87 13.86
N ALA A 232 -0.97 25.21 13.06
CA ALA A 232 -2.31 25.63 13.48
C ALA A 232 -3.27 24.43 13.41
N HIS A 233 -3.19 23.51 14.38
CA HIS A 233 -4.19 22.46 14.55
C HIS A 233 -4.64 22.37 16.01
N PRO A 234 -5.86 21.86 16.28
CA PRO A 234 -6.51 22.07 17.55
C PRO A 234 -5.70 21.42 18.68
N PRO A 235 -5.68 22.04 19.87
CA PRO A 235 -4.97 21.56 21.05
C PRO A 235 -5.42 20.14 21.39
N LEU A 236 -4.67 19.15 20.92
CA LEU A 236 -4.88 17.80 21.39
C LEU A 236 -4.37 17.76 22.81
N THR A 237 -5.17 17.22 23.72
CA THR A 237 -4.89 17.36 25.14
C THR A 237 -4.46 16.01 25.69
N VAL A 238 -3.21 15.90 26.12
CA VAL A 238 -2.72 14.73 26.85
C VAL A 238 -3.19 14.84 28.29
N PHE A 239 -3.94 13.85 28.78
CA PHE A 239 -4.40 13.84 30.17
C PHE A 239 -3.50 13.02 31.06
N LEU A 240 -3.03 13.66 32.13
CA LEU A 240 -1.96 13.12 32.98
C LEU A 240 -2.41 13.00 34.42
N ASN A 241 -2.11 11.87 35.05
CA ASN A 241 -2.16 11.75 36.51
C ASN A 241 -0.72 11.84 37.05
N PRO A 242 -0.30 13.00 37.60
CA PRO A 242 1.00 13.12 38.23
C PRO A 242 1.00 12.35 39.56
N LYS A 243 1.52 11.12 39.56
CA LYS A 243 1.83 10.39 40.79
C LYS A 243 3.32 10.48 41.06
N PHE A 244 3.71 11.28 42.07
CA PHE A 244 5.02 11.47 42.73
C PHE A 244 6.34 11.44 41.91
N TYR A 245 6.49 10.67 40.83
CA TYR A 245 7.69 10.57 40.00
C TYR A 245 7.46 10.19 38.52
N PHE A 246 6.23 9.96 38.05
CA PHE A 246 5.97 9.60 36.65
C PHE A 246 4.68 10.21 36.08
N ILE A 247 4.70 10.43 34.77
CA ILE A 247 3.57 10.94 34.00
C ILE A 247 2.81 9.75 33.40
N LEU A 248 1.59 9.50 33.89
CA LEU A 248 0.70 8.50 33.29
C LEU A 248 -0.21 9.17 32.24
N VAL A 249 0.05 8.89 30.96
CA VAL A 249 -0.81 9.33 29.85
C VAL A 249 -2.08 8.50 29.81
N LYS A 250 -3.24 9.17 29.89
CA LYS A 250 -4.57 8.54 29.79
C LYS A 250 -5.12 8.46 28.38
N GLY A 251 -4.64 9.32 27.48
CA GLY A 251 -5.07 9.37 26.10
C GLY A 251 -4.91 10.75 25.49
N VAL A 252 -5.34 10.85 24.23
CA VAL A 252 -5.31 12.08 23.44
C VAL A 252 -6.71 12.35 22.91
N VAL A 253 -7.19 13.59 23.03
CA VAL A 253 -8.47 14.02 22.45
C VAL A 253 -8.26 15.08 21.39
N SER A 254 -9.11 15.10 20.37
CA SER A 254 -9.25 16.26 19.51
C SER A 254 -9.84 17.43 20.29
N LYS A 255 -9.60 18.69 19.89
CA LYS A 255 -10.40 19.80 20.43
C LYS A 255 -11.73 19.82 19.67
N GLY A 256 -12.85 19.87 20.39
CA GLY A 256 -14.15 20.15 19.78
C GLY A 256 -14.12 21.47 19.01
N LEU A 257 -14.93 21.55 17.94
CA LEU A 257 -15.06 22.78 17.13
C LEU A 257 -15.72 23.93 17.91
N TYR A 258 -16.38 23.60 19.02
CA TYR A 258 -17.08 24.53 19.91
C TYR A 258 -16.54 24.42 21.34
N GLU A 259 -16.54 25.51 22.10
CA GLU A 259 -16.00 25.58 23.48
C GLU A 259 -16.66 24.61 24.49
N LYS A 260 -17.81 24.02 24.13
CA LYS A 260 -18.57 23.08 24.97
C LYS A 260 -18.48 21.62 24.52
N ASP A 261 -17.70 21.35 23.48
CA ASP A 261 -17.54 20.00 22.95
C ASP A 261 -16.23 19.39 23.48
N ASP A 262 -16.35 18.27 24.21
CA ASP A 262 -15.25 17.57 24.87
C ASP A 262 -14.27 16.91 23.87
N GLY A 263 -14.49 17.11 22.56
CA GLY A 263 -13.66 16.57 21.49
C GLY A 263 -13.80 15.05 21.37
N ASP A 264 -13.14 14.38 20.45
CA ASP A 264 -13.18 12.92 20.33
C ASP A 264 -11.86 12.27 20.73
N ILE A 265 -11.93 11.09 21.34
CA ILE A 265 -10.72 10.31 21.66
C ILE A 265 -10.04 9.96 20.35
N CYS A 266 -8.78 10.35 20.24
CA CYS A 266 -7.97 10.02 19.09
C CYS A 266 -7.67 8.54 19.06
N GLN A 267 -7.67 7.97 17.86
CA GLN A 267 -7.30 6.58 17.67
C GLN A 267 -5.79 6.41 17.83
N THR A 268 -5.39 5.37 18.56
CA THR A 268 -3.99 4.95 18.66
C THR A 268 -3.63 4.21 17.39
N LEU A 269 -2.44 4.47 16.84
CA LEU A 269 -1.95 3.87 15.60
C LEU A 269 -0.74 2.98 15.87
N TRP A 270 -0.74 1.78 15.28
CA TRP A 270 0.36 0.82 15.33
C TRP A 270 0.88 0.47 13.93
N ASP A 271 2.19 0.28 13.81
CA ASP A 271 2.88 -0.16 12.61
C ASP A 271 2.80 -1.68 12.44
N LEU A 272 2.11 -2.15 11.40
CA LEU A 272 2.01 -3.59 11.10
C LEU A 272 3.17 -4.11 10.24
N SER A 273 4.16 -3.27 9.90
CA SER A 273 5.32 -3.66 9.08
C SER A 273 6.09 -4.89 9.60
N PRO A 274 6.26 -5.12 10.93
CA PRO A 274 6.98 -6.29 11.42
C PRO A 274 6.41 -7.64 10.95
N LEU A 275 5.11 -7.73 10.64
CA LEU A 275 4.51 -8.92 10.04
C LEU A 275 4.88 -9.11 8.57
N SER A 276 5.25 -8.02 7.91
CA SER A 276 5.62 -7.96 6.49
C SER A 276 7.14 -8.09 6.28
N GLU A 277 7.95 -8.06 7.35
CA GLU A 277 9.42 -7.96 7.33
C GLU A 277 10.17 -9.30 7.52
N ILE A 278 9.49 -10.46 7.45
CA ILE A 278 10.18 -11.78 7.41
C ILE A 278 10.90 -12.02 6.05
N THR A 279 11.12 -10.98 5.25
CA THR A 279 11.88 -11.06 4.00
C THR A 279 12.84 -9.88 3.92
N PRO A 280 14.11 -10.14 3.57
CA PRO A 280 15.17 -9.14 3.67
C PRO A 280 14.86 -7.95 2.75
N ASP A 281 15.12 -6.75 3.28
CA ASP A 281 15.08 -5.47 2.58
C ASP A 281 16.17 -5.46 1.49
N VAL A 282 15.85 -6.05 0.34
CA VAL A 282 16.73 -6.11 -0.81
C VAL A 282 15.95 -5.68 -2.04
N SER A 283 15.56 -4.41 -2.08
CA SER A 283 15.27 -3.69 -3.33
C SER A 283 16.55 -3.44 -4.15
N SER A 284 17.41 -4.46 -4.26
CA SER A 284 18.60 -4.41 -5.10
C SER A 284 18.21 -4.69 -6.56
N PRO A 285 18.67 -3.87 -7.53
CA PRO A 285 18.57 -4.19 -8.96
C PRO A 285 19.14 -5.57 -9.34
N ILE A 286 19.93 -6.19 -8.47
CA ILE A 286 20.65 -7.44 -8.70
C ILE A 286 19.72 -8.67 -8.70
N HIS A 287 18.66 -8.70 -7.89
CA HIS A 287 17.70 -9.83 -7.90
C HIS A 287 16.71 -9.78 -9.07
N ARG A 288 16.57 -8.62 -9.70
CA ARG A 288 15.74 -8.40 -10.89
C ARG A 288 16.22 -9.20 -12.10
N LYS A 289 17.51 -9.52 -12.18
CA LYS A 289 18.06 -10.39 -13.22
C LYS A 289 17.67 -11.85 -12.99
N ALA A 290 17.93 -12.41 -11.81
CA ALA A 290 17.95 -13.87 -11.58
C ALA A 290 16.64 -14.62 -11.90
N ALA A 291 15.46 -13.99 -11.79
CA ALA A 291 14.17 -14.63 -12.08
C ALA A 291 13.72 -14.53 -13.55
N LEU A 292 14.30 -13.61 -14.34
CA LEU A 292 13.87 -13.33 -15.72
C LEU A 292 14.92 -13.75 -16.78
N VAL A 293 16.13 -14.17 -16.35
CA VAL A 293 17.34 -14.41 -17.18
C VAL A 293 17.11 -15.29 -18.43
N ASN A 294 16.07 -16.12 -18.48
CA ASN A 294 15.93 -17.07 -19.58
C ASN A 294 15.06 -16.59 -20.75
N ASN A 295 14.41 -15.41 -20.69
CA ASN A 295 13.50 -14.91 -21.73
C ASN A 295 13.64 -13.40 -22.02
N ASP A 296 14.87 -12.87 -22.04
CA ASP A 296 15.20 -11.45 -22.34
C ASP A 296 15.03 -11.08 -23.84
N GLY A 297 13.96 -11.57 -24.47
CA GLY A 297 13.63 -11.27 -25.86
C GLY A 297 12.55 -10.19 -26.00
N THR A 298 12.50 -9.58 -27.18
CA THR A 298 11.41 -8.71 -27.58
C THR A 298 10.60 -9.35 -28.71
N TYR A 299 9.32 -9.00 -28.75
CA TYR A 299 8.37 -9.46 -29.76
C TYR A 299 7.76 -8.24 -30.46
N ILE A 300 7.85 -8.20 -31.78
CA ILE A 300 7.30 -7.08 -32.56
C ILE A 300 5.82 -7.37 -32.85
N CYS A 301 4.94 -6.49 -32.42
CA CYS A 301 3.54 -6.50 -32.83
C CYS A 301 3.04 -5.10 -33.15
N ALA A 302 2.38 -4.94 -34.30
CA ALA A 302 1.87 -3.65 -34.78
C ALA A 302 2.97 -2.57 -34.87
N ASN A 303 4.20 -2.98 -35.20
CA ASN A 303 5.42 -2.16 -35.19
C ASN A 303 5.79 -1.60 -33.81
N GLU A 304 5.25 -2.16 -32.72
CA GLU A 304 5.70 -1.91 -31.35
C GLU A 304 6.53 -3.09 -30.85
N GLU A 305 7.66 -2.80 -30.21
CA GLU A 305 8.55 -3.79 -29.60
C GLU A 305 8.08 -4.07 -28.17
N LEU A 306 7.69 -5.31 -27.90
CA LEU A 306 7.10 -5.74 -26.63
C LEU A 306 8.04 -6.67 -25.89
N ASN A 307 8.21 -6.47 -24.59
CA ASN A 307 9.01 -7.37 -23.77
C ASN A 307 8.29 -8.73 -23.60
N ILE A 308 8.93 -9.82 -24.02
CA ILE A 308 8.36 -11.17 -23.95
C ILE A 308 8.08 -11.57 -22.51
N SER A 309 8.97 -11.26 -21.57
CA SER A 309 8.78 -11.60 -20.16
C SER A 309 7.53 -10.95 -19.57
N THR A 310 7.23 -9.71 -19.94
CA THR A 310 6.00 -8.99 -19.56
C THR A 310 4.74 -9.66 -20.09
N ILE A 311 4.80 -10.19 -21.32
CA ILE A 311 3.68 -10.92 -21.94
C ILE A 311 3.48 -12.26 -21.22
N LEU A 312 4.55 -13.03 -21.04
CA LEU A 312 4.50 -14.37 -20.44
C LEU A 312 4.00 -14.35 -18.99
N LEU A 313 4.34 -13.31 -18.22
CA LEU A 313 3.82 -13.14 -16.86
C LEU A 313 2.29 -13.10 -16.82
N GLN A 314 1.64 -12.62 -17.88
CA GLN A 314 0.19 -12.41 -17.92
C GLN A 314 -0.59 -13.60 -18.48
N VAL A 315 0.09 -14.59 -19.09
CA VAL A 315 -0.53 -15.76 -19.73
C VAL A 315 -1.28 -16.67 -18.76
N PRO A 316 -0.70 -17.10 -17.60
CA PRO A 316 -1.43 -17.96 -16.67
C PRO A 316 -2.72 -17.29 -16.16
N HIS A 317 -2.66 -15.97 -15.96
CA HIS A 317 -3.80 -15.21 -15.49
C HIS A 317 -4.88 -15.07 -16.56
N SER A 318 -4.52 -14.84 -17.84
CA SER A 318 -5.51 -14.78 -18.92
C SER A 318 -6.27 -16.10 -19.06
N LEU A 319 -5.58 -17.23 -18.92
CA LEU A 319 -6.18 -18.56 -18.94
C LEU A 319 -7.16 -18.75 -17.77
N TYR A 320 -6.71 -18.48 -16.55
CA TYR A 320 -7.54 -18.55 -15.36
C TYR A 320 -8.81 -17.69 -15.48
N ARG A 321 -8.67 -16.47 -16.01
CA ARG A 321 -9.81 -15.56 -16.19
C ARG A 321 -10.78 -16.04 -17.26
N ALA A 322 -10.29 -16.52 -18.40
CA ALA A 322 -11.13 -17.07 -19.44
C ALA A 322 -11.94 -18.27 -18.91
N GLN A 323 -11.30 -19.19 -18.18
CA GLN A 323 -11.92 -20.39 -17.60
C GLN A 323 -13.02 -20.07 -16.58
N ASN A 324 -12.80 -19.07 -15.74
CA ASN A 324 -13.72 -18.73 -14.64
C ASN A 324 -14.77 -17.67 -15.01
N THR A 325 -14.83 -17.24 -16.27
CA THR A 325 -15.82 -16.23 -16.70
C THR A 325 -17.18 -16.89 -16.95
N VAL A 326 -18.11 -16.66 -16.02
CA VAL A 326 -19.48 -17.20 -16.09
C VAL A 326 -20.40 -16.37 -17.00
N LYS A 327 -20.16 -15.06 -17.11
CA LYS A 327 -20.98 -14.14 -17.91
C LYS A 327 -20.09 -13.32 -18.84
N ILE A 328 -20.35 -13.46 -20.14
CA ILE A 328 -19.69 -12.65 -21.17
C ILE A 328 -20.16 -11.21 -21.01
N SER A 329 -19.21 -10.29 -20.89
CA SER A 329 -19.46 -8.86 -20.88
C SER A 329 -18.99 -8.26 -22.21
N GLU A 330 -19.85 -7.48 -22.86
CA GLU A 330 -19.44 -6.72 -24.03
C GLU A 330 -18.54 -5.53 -23.67
N LYS A 331 -18.37 -5.18 -22.39
CA LYS A 331 -17.67 -3.96 -21.96
C LYS A 331 -16.46 -4.20 -21.08
N THR A 332 -16.28 -5.42 -20.58
CA THR A 332 -15.22 -5.73 -19.64
C THR A 332 -14.55 -7.04 -20.01
N PHE A 333 -13.24 -7.09 -19.79
CA PHE A 333 -12.44 -8.27 -20.00
C PHE A 333 -12.76 -9.38 -18.97
N PRO A 334 -12.55 -10.67 -19.34
CA PRO A 334 -12.19 -11.09 -20.69
C PRO A 334 -13.35 -10.88 -21.67
N ILE A 335 -13.04 -10.42 -22.88
CA ILE A 335 -14.04 -10.22 -23.94
C ILE A 335 -14.05 -11.44 -24.85
N LEU A 336 -15.22 -11.84 -25.35
CA LEU A 336 -15.35 -12.91 -26.33
C LEU A 336 -15.54 -12.30 -27.73
N GLN A 337 -14.50 -12.35 -28.56
CA GLN A 337 -14.56 -11.89 -29.93
C GLN A 337 -15.06 -13.00 -30.87
N SER A 338 -16.02 -12.66 -31.71
CA SER A 338 -16.57 -13.55 -32.75
C SER A 338 -17.04 -14.91 -32.25
N ASN A 339 -17.48 -15.00 -30.98
CA ASN A 339 -17.91 -16.23 -30.30
C ASN A 339 -16.86 -17.36 -30.29
N LYS A 340 -15.57 -17.05 -30.46
CA LYS A 340 -14.51 -18.06 -30.60
C LYS A 340 -13.21 -17.74 -29.87
N LEU A 341 -12.98 -16.47 -29.53
CA LEU A 341 -11.70 -16.00 -29.02
C LEU A 341 -11.89 -15.17 -27.77
N TRP A 342 -11.47 -15.71 -26.63
CA TRP A 342 -11.34 -14.96 -25.39
C TRP A 342 -10.12 -14.07 -25.46
N LEU A 343 -10.27 -12.80 -25.10
CA LEU A 343 -9.18 -11.84 -25.06
C LEU A 343 -9.02 -11.31 -23.64
N TRP A 344 -7.79 -11.20 -23.18
CA TRP A 344 -7.41 -10.62 -21.89
C TRP A 344 -6.41 -9.48 -22.10
N PRO A 345 -6.57 -8.30 -21.48
CA PRO A 345 -5.75 -7.15 -21.77
C PRO A 345 -4.35 -7.32 -21.18
N ILE A 346 -3.35 -6.88 -21.93
CA ILE A 346 -1.97 -6.80 -21.44
C ILE A 346 -1.73 -5.40 -20.87
N ARG A 347 -1.16 -5.34 -19.66
CA ARG A 347 -0.64 -4.09 -19.09
C ARG A 347 0.87 -4.09 -19.13
N PHE A 348 1.42 -2.93 -19.45
CA PHE A 348 2.86 -2.70 -19.50
C PHE A 348 3.30 -1.91 -18.26
N PRO A 349 4.59 -2.01 -17.90
CA PRO A 349 5.17 -1.22 -16.84
C PRO A 349 4.98 0.28 -17.07
N GLU A 350 4.91 1.02 -15.97
CA GLU A 350 4.75 2.46 -16.02
C GLU A 350 5.96 3.13 -16.68
N SER A 351 5.74 3.82 -17.80
CA SER A 351 6.78 4.56 -18.53
C SER A 351 6.62 6.07 -18.42
N PHE A 352 7.74 6.79 -18.27
CA PHE A 352 7.77 8.24 -18.34
C PHE A 352 8.33 8.71 -19.68
N PRO A 353 7.81 9.82 -20.24
CA PRO A 353 8.44 10.46 -21.37
C PRO A 353 9.81 11.00 -20.92
N LYS A 354 10.88 10.60 -21.62
CA LYS A 354 12.26 11.11 -21.44
C LYS A 354 12.33 12.65 -21.30
N SER A 355 11.37 13.40 -21.84
CA SER A 355 11.36 14.87 -21.90
C SER A 355 11.11 15.58 -20.57
N GLU A 356 10.56 14.92 -19.54
CA GLU A 356 10.36 15.56 -18.23
C GLU A 356 11.63 15.57 -17.37
N TYR A 357 12.62 14.74 -17.71
CA TYR A 357 13.85 14.58 -16.93
C TYR A 357 15.08 14.33 -17.82
N SER A 358 15.48 15.30 -18.66
CA SER A 358 16.89 15.51 -18.98
C SER A 358 17.18 16.86 -19.66
N PRO A 359 18.28 17.55 -19.28
CA PRO A 359 18.91 18.55 -20.13
C PRO A 359 19.41 17.86 -21.40
N SER A 360 19.28 18.57 -22.51
CA SER A 360 19.78 18.22 -23.83
C SER A 360 21.20 17.63 -23.77
N ASN A 361 21.39 16.51 -24.46
CA ASN A 361 22.66 15.85 -24.78
C ASN A 361 23.09 14.77 -23.77
N LEU A 362 22.67 13.53 -24.03
CA LEU A 362 23.51 12.33 -24.13
C LEU A 362 22.64 11.04 -24.10
N ILE A 363 22.98 10.10 -24.98
CA ILE A 363 22.57 8.68 -25.05
C ILE A 363 21.37 8.32 -25.95
N SER A 364 21.68 7.35 -26.82
CA SER A 364 20.95 6.82 -27.97
C SER A 364 19.58 6.22 -27.66
N ASP A 365 18.78 6.22 -28.72
CA ASP A 365 17.41 5.73 -28.82
C ASP A 365 17.33 4.21 -28.85
N SER A 366 16.85 3.63 -27.76
CA SER A 366 15.92 2.50 -27.77
C SER A 366 15.37 2.37 -26.35
N ASN A 367 14.11 1.97 -26.26
CA ASN A 367 13.39 1.61 -25.05
C ASN A 367 12.65 2.75 -24.31
N ILE A 368 11.32 2.58 -24.40
CA ILE A 368 10.26 3.02 -23.50
C ILE A 368 9.64 4.40 -23.80
N LYS A 369 8.59 4.36 -24.65
CA LYS A 369 7.54 5.39 -24.73
C LYS A 369 6.19 4.68 -24.71
N ILE A 370 5.53 4.55 -23.56
CA ILE A 370 4.10 4.22 -23.51
C ILE A 370 3.39 5.11 -22.48
N LEU A 371 3.30 6.40 -22.78
CA LEU A 371 2.14 7.19 -22.37
C LEU A 371 1.14 7.14 -23.53
N GLY A 372 0.14 6.26 -23.40
CA GLY A 372 -0.88 5.97 -24.40
C GLY A 372 -0.32 5.21 -25.60
N SER A 373 -0.19 3.88 -25.49
CA SER A 373 0.12 3.06 -26.68
C SER A 373 -0.92 3.37 -27.75
N ARG A 374 -0.45 3.46 -29.01
CA ARG A 374 -1.35 3.61 -30.16
C ARG A 374 -2.26 2.40 -30.31
N TYR A 375 -1.89 1.29 -29.66
CA TYR A 375 -2.58 0.02 -29.72
C TYR A 375 -2.95 -0.48 -28.32
N LEU A 376 -4.02 -1.26 -28.26
CA LEU A 376 -4.29 -2.14 -27.12
C LEU A 376 -3.78 -3.51 -27.49
N PHE A 377 -3.15 -4.19 -26.54
CA PHE A 377 -2.69 -5.55 -26.71
C PHE A 377 -3.48 -6.50 -25.81
N ALA A 378 -3.73 -7.70 -26.30
CA ALA A 378 -4.46 -8.73 -25.57
C ALA A 378 -3.91 -10.13 -25.86
N ILE A 379 -3.90 -10.98 -24.85
CA ILE A 379 -3.64 -12.41 -25.00
C ILE A 379 -4.94 -13.07 -25.46
N GLY A 380 -4.87 -13.80 -26.57
CA GLY A 380 -6.00 -14.56 -27.10
C GLY A 380 -5.97 -16.01 -26.65
N CYS A 381 -7.10 -16.50 -26.15
CA CYS A 381 -7.34 -17.90 -25.83
C CYS A 381 -8.54 -18.42 -26.63
N ASP A 382 -8.49 -19.65 -27.13
CA ASP A 382 -9.65 -20.27 -27.78
C ASP A 382 -10.70 -20.75 -26.75
N LEU A 383 -11.77 -21.40 -27.25
CA LEU A 383 -12.85 -21.94 -26.41
C LEU A 383 -12.43 -23.15 -25.55
N GLU A 384 -11.28 -23.77 -25.87
CA GLU A 384 -10.68 -24.87 -25.12
C GLU A 384 -9.65 -24.35 -24.10
N PHE A 385 -9.56 -23.03 -23.95
CA PHE A 385 -8.63 -22.34 -23.07
C PHE A 385 -7.17 -22.65 -23.41
N GLN A 386 -6.84 -22.75 -24.69
CA GLN A 386 -5.46 -22.76 -25.18
C GLN A 386 -5.07 -21.36 -25.64
N VAL A 387 -3.84 -20.95 -25.36
CA VAL A 387 -3.31 -19.66 -25.83
C VAL A 387 -3.06 -19.75 -27.34
N VAL A 388 -3.77 -18.95 -28.13
CA VAL A 388 -3.65 -18.95 -29.60
C VAL A 388 -2.80 -17.81 -30.15
N GLY A 389 -2.43 -16.84 -29.31
CA GLY A 389 -1.41 -15.85 -29.64
C GLY A 389 -1.66 -14.47 -29.03
N LEU A 390 -0.85 -13.51 -29.50
CA LEU A 390 -0.98 -12.11 -29.16
C LEU A 390 -1.86 -11.39 -30.18
N PHE A 391 -2.69 -10.47 -29.70
CA PHE A 391 -3.59 -9.68 -30.52
C PHE A 391 -3.45 -8.19 -30.21
N TYR A 392 -3.77 -7.35 -31.19
CA TYR A 392 -3.75 -5.90 -31.04
C TYR A 392 -4.95 -5.23 -31.71
N THR A 393 -5.31 -4.04 -31.24
CA THR A 393 -6.27 -3.14 -31.91
C THR A 393 -5.84 -1.69 -31.73
N LYS A 394 -6.42 -0.74 -32.46
CA LYS A 394 -6.12 0.68 -32.21
C LYS A 394 -6.69 1.08 -30.85
N ASN A 395 -5.92 1.85 -30.08
CA ASN A 395 -6.36 2.45 -28.83
C ASN A 395 -7.22 3.71 -29.13
N ASP A 396 -8.36 3.50 -29.78
CA ASP A 396 -9.35 4.55 -30.06
C ASP A 396 -10.56 4.39 -29.13
N SER A 397 -11.37 5.44 -28.97
CA SER A 397 -12.52 5.45 -28.04
C SER A 397 -13.70 4.59 -28.50
N LYS A 398 -13.48 3.62 -29.41
CA LYS A 398 -14.54 2.78 -29.94
C LYS A 398 -15.00 1.78 -28.88
N LYS A 399 -16.32 1.58 -28.85
CA LYS A 399 -16.94 0.47 -28.11
C LYS A 399 -16.72 -0.80 -28.95
N ASN A 400 -16.32 -1.90 -28.31
CA ASN A 400 -16.07 -3.21 -28.93
C ASN A 400 -14.93 -3.19 -29.98
N PRO A 401 -13.69 -2.91 -29.57
CA PRO A 401 -12.56 -2.95 -30.48
C PRO A 401 -12.38 -4.34 -31.10
N ILE A 402 -12.15 -4.39 -32.42
CA ILE A 402 -11.82 -5.64 -33.12
C ILE A 402 -10.31 -5.83 -33.06
N PHE A 403 -9.89 -6.90 -32.40
CA PHE A 403 -8.51 -7.32 -32.25
C PHE A 403 -8.06 -8.15 -33.44
N LYS A 404 -6.88 -7.82 -33.96
CA LYS A 404 -6.18 -8.53 -35.03
C LYS A 404 -5.02 -9.31 -34.44
N GLN A 405 -4.76 -10.51 -34.96
CA GLN A 405 -3.63 -11.32 -34.51
C GLN A 405 -2.32 -10.63 -34.91
N CYS A 406 -1.34 -10.63 -34.00
CA CYS A 406 0.04 -10.30 -34.32
C CYS A 406 0.61 -11.41 -35.21
N GLN A 407 1.16 -11.05 -36.37
CA GLN A 407 1.90 -12.00 -37.19
C GLN A 407 3.33 -12.03 -36.64
N GLY A 408 3.77 -13.19 -36.15
CA GLY A 408 5.16 -13.35 -35.71
C GLY A 408 6.10 -13.22 -36.91
N THR A 409 7.09 -12.34 -36.80
CA THR A 409 8.22 -12.23 -37.72
C THR A 409 9.46 -12.81 -37.09
#